data_AF-A0A7S1ICX9-F1
#
_entry.id   AF-A0A7S1ICX9-F1
#
_cell.length_a   1.000
_cell.length_b   1.000
_cell.length_c   1.000
_cell.angle_alpha   90.00
_cell.angle_beta   90.00
_cell.angle_gamma   90.00
#
_symmetry.space_group_name_H-M   'P 1'
#
loop_
_entity.id
_entity.type
_entity.pdbx_description
1 polymer ?
#
loop_
_entity_poly.entity_id
_entity_poly.type
_entity_poly.pdbx_seq_one_letter_code
_entity_poly.pdbx_strand_id
1 'polypeptide(L)'
;RAAPSPLGHGPARTGPRSMALFASPEGKGTQAEADPINKAENVEVNVSGSGELALEEKKPWYKRIFRKPKFDKKSLMKLGVFVLLSYGCVSNFFMSICFSTSWYVHCVTYGVSPLVKGQWSKFLIIYVGFYAINNVIRPLRVSLSIAIAPLFERAVKFLERKTGFNRRNASLLLVFLVNICGTCTLLFLGVSIASLLAGVPF
;
A
#
# COMPACT_ATOMS: atom_id res chain seq x y z
N ARG A 1 -8.19 66.68 -10.96
CA ARG A 1 -8.06 67.21 -9.58
C ARG A 1 -7.94 66.01 -8.65
N ALA A 2 -6.87 65.65 -7.98
CA ALA A 2 -5.47 66.05 -7.90
C ALA A 2 -4.79 64.88 -7.15
N ALA A 3 -3.59 64.46 -7.55
CA ALA A 3 -2.61 63.89 -6.61
C ALA A 3 -1.89 65.08 -5.92
N PRO A 4 -0.88 64.96 -5.02
CA PRO A 4 -0.17 63.78 -4.49
C PRO A 4 0.30 63.85 -2.99
N SER A 5 0.88 62.74 -2.48
CA SER A 5 2.04 62.63 -1.52
C SER A 5 1.95 63.26 -0.09
N PRO A 6 2.88 63.01 0.89
CA PRO A 6 4.24 62.42 0.80
C PRO A 6 4.78 61.51 1.96
N LEU A 7 5.83 60.76 1.60
CA LEU A 7 7.16 60.58 2.25
C LEU A 7 7.33 60.03 3.69
N GLY A 8 8.13 58.95 3.77
CA GLY A 8 9.13 58.69 4.81
C GLY A 8 10.12 57.60 4.30
N HIS A 9 11.23 57.97 3.67
CA HIS A 9 12.60 58.13 4.24
C HIS A 9 13.32 56.83 4.65
N GLY A 10 14.39 56.50 3.93
CA GLY A 10 15.40 55.49 4.31
C GLY A 10 16.23 54.93 3.13
N PRO A 11 17.53 55.25 2.98
CA PRO A 11 18.30 55.03 1.74
C PRO A 11 19.26 53.82 1.74
N ALA A 12 19.60 53.39 0.51
CA ALA A 12 20.90 52.95 -0.02
C ALA A 12 21.71 51.79 0.65
N ARG A 13 21.96 50.75 -0.16
CA ARG A 13 23.27 50.05 -0.35
C ARG A 13 23.15 49.13 -1.57
N THR A 14 23.48 49.53 -2.80
CA THR A 14 24.82 49.52 -3.45
C THR A 14 25.71 48.33 -3.11
N GLY A 15 25.90 47.46 -4.10
CA GLY A 15 27.07 46.60 -4.21
C GLY A 15 27.21 46.06 -5.65
N PRO A 16 28.16 46.57 -6.45
CA PRO A 16 28.61 45.92 -7.67
C PRO A 16 30.05 45.40 -7.59
N ARG A 17 30.33 44.33 -8.36
CA ARG A 17 31.61 43.91 -8.96
C ARG A 17 32.78 43.47 -8.05
N SER A 18 33.30 42.25 -8.29
CA SER A 18 34.56 41.99 -9.04
C SER A 18 34.83 40.48 -9.08
N MET A 19 34.73 39.81 -10.24
CA MET A 19 35.87 39.39 -11.07
C MET A 19 37.20 39.21 -10.34
N ALA A 20 37.64 37.96 -10.20
CA ALA A 20 39.04 37.57 -10.14
C ALA A 20 39.25 36.45 -11.16
N LEU A 21 40.00 36.79 -12.20
CA LEU A 21 40.44 36.01 -13.34
C LEU A 21 41.94 35.75 -13.12
N PHE A 22 42.43 34.59 -13.55
CA PHE A 22 43.85 34.18 -13.69
C PHE A 22 44.68 33.89 -12.42
N ALA A 23 45.10 32.63 -12.25
CA ALA A 23 46.38 32.12 -12.80
C ALA A 23 46.68 30.68 -12.30
N SER A 24 46.88 29.76 -13.25
CA SER A 24 47.72 28.54 -13.17
C SER A 24 49.11 28.95 -13.74
N PRO A 25 50.27 28.27 -13.48
CA PRO A 25 50.43 26.84 -13.83
C PRO A 25 51.49 26.00 -13.06
N GLU A 26 51.43 24.69 -13.37
CA GLU A 26 52.54 23.71 -13.51
C GLU A 26 53.16 22.97 -12.30
N GLY A 27 53.24 21.63 -12.43
CA GLY A 27 54.08 20.77 -11.57
C GLY A 27 53.86 19.24 -11.61
N LYS A 28 53.82 18.64 -12.81
CA LYS A 28 54.14 17.25 -13.25
C LYS A 28 54.26 16.07 -12.25
N GLY A 29 53.69 14.91 -12.64
CA GLY A 29 54.17 13.57 -12.23
C GLY A 29 53.22 12.40 -12.51
N THR A 30 53.14 11.94 -13.76
CA THR A 30 52.46 10.70 -14.19
C THR A 30 53.45 9.54 -14.21
N GLN A 31 53.06 8.33 -13.78
CA GLN A 31 53.48 7.07 -14.40
C GLN A 31 52.53 5.92 -14.00
N ALA A 32 52.08 5.18 -15.01
CA ALA A 32 51.31 3.95 -14.95
C ALA A 32 51.94 2.97 -15.96
N GLU A 33 52.26 1.73 -15.56
CA GLU A 33 52.45 0.52 -16.40
C GLU A 33 52.90 -0.63 -15.46
N ALA A 34 52.09 -1.65 -15.16
CA ALA A 34 51.78 -2.90 -15.89
C ALA A 34 52.85 -4.03 -15.78
N ASP A 35 52.50 -5.11 -15.05
CA ASP A 35 53.09 -6.46 -15.02
C ASP A 35 52.93 -7.19 -16.40
N PRO A 36 53.51 -8.40 -16.73
CA PRO A 36 53.76 -9.54 -15.81
C PRO A 36 54.79 -10.67 -16.22
N ILE A 37 54.83 -11.76 -15.42
CA ILE A 37 55.21 -13.19 -15.69
C ILE A 37 56.68 -13.66 -15.73
N ASN A 38 57.10 -14.46 -14.71
CA ASN A 38 57.47 -15.91 -14.76
C ASN A 38 57.95 -16.37 -13.34
N LYS A 39 57.26 -17.28 -12.64
CA LYS A 39 57.42 -18.76 -12.63
C LYS A 39 58.76 -19.23 -12.03
N ALA A 40 58.90 -20.19 -11.11
CA ALA A 40 58.09 -20.97 -10.16
C ALA A 40 59.14 -21.75 -9.33
N GLU A 41 58.92 -22.04 -8.04
CA GLU A 41 59.10 -23.38 -7.41
C GLU A 41 59.02 -23.38 -5.87
N ASN A 42 58.40 -24.46 -5.35
CA ASN A 42 58.44 -25.08 -4.01
C ASN A 42 57.95 -24.24 -2.82
N VAL A 43 56.71 -24.37 -2.32
CA VAL A 43 55.98 -25.55 -1.81
C VAL A 43 56.75 -26.30 -0.71
N GLU A 44 56.63 -25.81 0.52
CA GLU A 44 56.69 -26.63 1.72
C GLU A 44 55.32 -26.62 2.39
N VAL A 45 54.68 -27.78 2.34
CA VAL A 45 53.43 -28.08 3.02
C VAL A 45 53.77 -28.51 4.44
N ASN A 46 53.43 -27.70 5.43
CA ASN A 46 53.35 -28.16 6.82
C ASN A 46 51.90 -28.15 7.28
N VAL A 47 51.25 -29.31 7.11
CA VAL A 47 49.95 -29.61 7.70
C VAL A 47 50.22 -30.41 8.97
N SER A 48 50.07 -29.75 10.11
CA SER A 48 49.68 -30.45 11.35
C SER A 48 48.68 -29.57 12.08
N GLY A 49 47.43 -30.03 12.07
CA GLY A 49 46.30 -29.31 12.61
C GLY A 49 46.29 -29.29 14.14
N SER A 50 45.84 -28.16 14.67
CA SER A 50 45.01 -28.16 15.86
C SER A 50 43.84 -27.24 15.55
N GLY A 51 42.67 -27.87 15.47
CA GLY A 51 41.43 -27.25 15.01
C GLY A 51 40.95 -26.20 15.97
N GLU A 52 41.25 -24.94 15.68
CA GLU A 52 40.42 -23.83 16.13
C GLU A 52 39.26 -23.68 15.15
N LEU A 53 38.34 -24.65 15.22
CA LEU A 53 37.01 -24.54 14.65
C LEU A 53 36.38 -23.31 15.29
N ALA A 54 36.42 -22.18 14.59
CA ALA A 54 35.59 -21.03 14.86
C ALA A 54 34.14 -21.53 15.01
N LEU A 55 33.71 -21.69 16.26
CA LEU A 55 32.34 -21.95 16.62
C LEU A 55 31.57 -20.71 16.20
N GLU A 56 31.10 -20.72 14.95
CA GLU A 56 30.04 -19.85 14.48
C GLU A 56 28.94 -19.89 15.53
N GLU A 57 28.87 -18.82 16.32
CA GLU A 57 27.89 -18.64 17.38
C GLU A 57 26.52 -18.56 16.70
N LYS A 58 25.90 -19.73 16.46
CA LYS A 58 24.59 -19.85 15.82
C LYS A 58 23.58 -19.16 16.72
N LYS A 59 23.30 -17.89 16.39
CA LYS A 59 22.31 -17.07 17.10
C LYS A 59 21.04 -17.89 17.25
N PRO A 60 20.55 -18.09 18.49
CA PRO A 60 19.45 -19.00 18.72
C PRO A 60 18.22 -18.61 17.90
N TRP A 61 17.61 -19.60 17.25
CA TRP A 61 16.47 -19.43 16.35
C TRP A 61 15.29 -18.67 17.00
N TYR A 62 15.13 -18.80 18.33
CA TYR A 62 14.09 -18.11 19.09
C TYR A 62 14.32 -16.58 19.18
N LYS A 63 15.58 -16.10 19.20
CA LYS A 63 15.87 -14.65 19.16
C LYS A 63 15.48 -14.01 17.82
N ARG A 64 15.28 -14.82 16.77
CA ARG A 64 14.78 -14.37 15.46
C ARG A 64 13.27 -14.11 15.47
N ILE A 65 12.52 -14.86 16.28
CA ILE A 65 11.06 -14.73 16.49
C ILE A 65 10.74 -13.59 17.47
N PHE A 66 11.55 -13.40 18.51
CA PHE A 66 11.40 -12.30 19.48
C PHE A 66 12.22 -11.04 19.12
N ARG A 67 12.74 -10.98 17.88
CA ARG A 67 13.43 -9.79 17.40
C ARG A 67 12.40 -8.66 17.34
N LYS A 68 12.51 -7.69 18.25
CA LYS A 68 11.64 -6.50 18.28
C LYS A 68 11.54 -5.95 16.85
N PRO A 69 10.36 -5.99 16.21
CA PRO A 69 10.21 -5.38 14.90
C PRO A 69 10.63 -3.93 15.05
N LYS A 70 11.63 -3.50 14.27
CA LYS A 70 12.01 -2.10 14.16
C LYS A 70 10.88 -1.40 13.41
N PHE A 71 9.81 -1.08 14.12
CA PHE A 71 8.67 -0.36 13.59
C PHE A 71 9.06 1.09 13.38
N ASP A 72 9.50 1.39 12.17
CA ASP A 72 9.64 2.78 11.73
C ASP A 72 8.24 3.40 11.63
N LYS A 73 8.01 4.51 12.34
CA LYS A 73 6.71 5.21 12.37
C LYS A 73 6.22 5.56 10.97
N LYS A 74 7.13 5.93 10.06
CA LYS A 74 6.77 6.27 8.66
C LYS A 74 6.25 5.05 7.91
N SER A 75 6.90 3.90 8.09
CA SER A 75 6.47 2.63 7.50
C SER A 75 5.13 2.17 8.08
N LEU A 76 4.89 2.40 9.37
CA LEU A 76 3.65 2.05 10.06
C LEU A 76 2.48 2.93 9.62
N MET A 77 2.70 4.24 9.47
CA MET A 77 1.69 5.16 8.90
C MET A 77 1.34 4.79 7.47
N LYS A 78 2.35 4.50 6.64
CA LYS A 78 2.15 4.07 5.26
C LYS A 78 1.36 2.76 5.18
N LEU A 79 1.72 1.79 6.02
CA LEU A 79 0.99 0.51 6.12
C LEU A 79 -0.45 0.74 6.61
N GLY A 80 -0.65 1.60 7.62
CA GLY A 80 -1.96 1.94 8.15
C GLY A 80 -2.91 2.51 7.10
N VAL A 81 -2.42 3.40 6.22
CA VAL A 81 -3.23 3.92 5.10
C VAL A 81 -3.66 2.80 4.16
N PHE A 82 -2.77 1.85 3.82
CA PHE A 82 -3.12 0.71 2.98
C PHE A 82 -4.04 -0.31 3.67
N VAL A 83 -3.91 -0.48 4.98
CA VAL A 83 -4.80 -1.33 5.79
C VAL A 83 -6.20 -0.74 5.86
N LEU A 84 -6.33 0.59 5.99
CA LEU A 84 -7.64 1.25 5.92
C LEU A 84 -8.27 1.14 4.52
N LEU A 85 -7.44 1.26 3.47
CA LEU A 85 -7.86 1.05 2.09
C LEU A 85 -8.42 -0.35 1.86
N SER A 86 -7.63 -1.36 2.25
CA SER A 86 -8.00 -2.77 2.10
C SER A 86 -9.20 -3.12 2.97
N TYR A 87 -9.31 -2.52 4.16
CA TYR A 87 -10.47 -2.67 5.03
C TYR A 87 -11.77 -2.21 4.39
N GLY A 88 -11.78 -1.05 3.72
CA GLY A 88 -12.96 -0.59 2.98
C GLY A 88 -13.42 -1.63 1.94
N CYS A 89 -12.48 -2.16 1.15
CA CYS A 89 -12.77 -3.16 0.14
C CYS A 89 -13.30 -4.47 0.74
N VAL A 90 -12.62 -5.00 1.74
CA VAL A 90 -13.00 -6.26 2.40
C VAL A 90 -14.35 -6.10 3.08
N SER A 91 -14.57 -4.97 3.75
CA SER A 91 -15.85 -4.62 4.39
C SER A 91 -16.99 -4.63 3.39
N ASN A 92 -16.81 -3.94 2.26
CA ASN A 92 -17.81 -3.88 1.21
C ASN A 92 -18.10 -5.26 0.61
N PHE A 93 -17.08 -6.09 0.41
CA PHE A 93 -17.26 -7.46 -0.06
C PHE A 93 -18.15 -8.30 0.86
N PHE A 94 -17.88 -8.28 2.17
CA PHE A 94 -18.73 -9.00 3.15
C PHE A 94 -20.15 -8.42 3.22
N MET A 95 -20.30 -7.11 3.11
CA MET A 95 -21.62 -6.46 3.10
C MET A 95 -22.41 -6.82 1.85
N SER A 96 -21.77 -6.89 0.68
CA SER A 96 -22.42 -7.30 -0.57
C SER A 96 -22.84 -8.77 -0.54
N ILE A 97 -22.03 -9.67 0.03
CA ILE A 97 -22.43 -11.07 0.24
C ILE A 97 -23.61 -11.13 1.19
N CYS A 98 -23.54 -10.46 2.35
CA CYS A 98 -24.62 -10.41 3.32
C CYS A 98 -25.94 -9.93 2.68
N PHE A 99 -25.86 -8.87 1.88
CA PHE A 99 -27.01 -8.31 1.17
C PHE A 99 -27.58 -9.29 0.13
N SER A 100 -26.72 -9.86 -0.73
CA SER A 100 -27.11 -10.84 -1.76
C SER A 100 -27.73 -12.10 -1.14
N THR A 101 -27.16 -12.64 -0.06
CA THR A 101 -27.73 -13.79 0.65
C THR A 101 -29.08 -13.44 1.28
N SER A 102 -29.20 -12.27 1.90
CA SER A 102 -30.49 -11.82 2.46
C SER A 102 -31.55 -11.67 1.36
N TRP A 103 -31.15 -11.20 0.18
CA TRP A 103 -32.00 -11.07 -1.00
C TRP A 103 -32.47 -12.43 -1.49
N TYR A 104 -31.54 -13.37 -1.65
CA TYR A 104 -31.85 -14.75 -2.02
C TYR A 104 -32.85 -15.40 -1.04
N VAL A 105 -32.58 -15.32 0.26
CA VAL A 105 -33.45 -15.91 1.30
C VAL A 105 -34.84 -15.29 1.26
N HIS A 106 -34.96 -13.97 1.07
CA HIS A 106 -36.26 -13.32 0.90
C HIS A 106 -37.00 -13.85 -0.33
N CYS A 107 -36.34 -13.90 -1.50
CA CYS A 107 -36.95 -14.38 -2.74
C CYS A 107 -37.41 -15.85 -2.61
N VAL A 108 -36.62 -16.72 -1.97
CA VAL A 108 -37.00 -18.12 -1.74
C VAL A 108 -38.14 -18.26 -0.74
N THR A 109 -38.16 -17.43 0.32
CA THR A 109 -39.18 -17.52 1.38
C THR A 109 -40.55 -17.01 0.93
N TYR A 110 -40.58 -15.91 0.18
CA TYR A 110 -41.83 -15.24 -0.19
C TYR A 110 -42.20 -15.39 -1.68
N GLY A 111 -41.33 -15.97 -2.51
CA GLY A 111 -41.55 -16.14 -3.94
C GLY A 111 -41.60 -14.83 -4.74
N VAL A 112 -41.27 -13.70 -4.11
CA VAL A 112 -41.35 -12.36 -4.70
C VAL A 112 -40.11 -11.53 -4.40
N SER A 113 -39.75 -10.67 -5.35
CA SER A 113 -38.66 -9.72 -5.19
C SER A 113 -39.02 -8.72 -4.07
N PRO A 114 -38.07 -8.33 -3.20
CA PRO A 114 -38.31 -7.33 -2.16
C PRO A 114 -38.63 -5.94 -2.72
N LEU A 115 -38.50 -5.73 -4.04
CA LEU A 115 -38.93 -4.52 -4.75
C LEU A 115 -40.46 -4.39 -4.87
N VAL A 116 -41.23 -5.45 -4.60
CA VAL A 116 -42.68 -5.39 -4.56
C VAL A 116 -43.14 -4.55 -3.36
N LYS A 117 -44.14 -3.67 -3.59
CA LYS A 117 -44.70 -2.79 -2.56
C LYS A 117 -45.08 -3.59 -1.30
N GLY A 118 -44.58 -3.16 -0.14
CA GLY A 118 -44.89 -3.76 1.17
C GLY A 118 -43.99 -4.91 1.61
N GLN A 119 -43.06 -5.41 0.78
CA GLN A 119 -42.15 -6.51 1.17
C GLN A 119 -40.82 -6.03 1.75
N TRP A 120 -40.49 -4.75 1.57
CA TRP A 120 -39.25 -4.13 2.07
C TRP A 120 -39.03 -4.32 3.58
N SER A 121 -40.09 -4.22 4.39
CA SER A 121 -39.98 -4.42 5.84
C SER A 121 -39.58 -5.86 6.20
N LYS A 122 -40.09 -6.86 5.46
CA LYS A 122 -39.75 -8.27 5.68
C LYS A 122 -38.32 -8.57 5.25
N PHE A 123 -37.90 -7.99 4.13
CA PHE A 123 -36.50 -8.05 3.69
C PHE A 123 -35.56 -7.45 4.73
N LEU A 124 -35.89 -6.29 5.30
CA LEU A 124 -35.07 -5.65 6.33
C LEU A 124 -34.90 -6.52 7.58
N ILE A 125 -35.93 -7.24 8.01
CA ILE A 125 -35.83 -8.15 9.16
C ILE A 125 -34.82 -9.27 8.87
N ILE A 126 -34.91 -9.89 7.69
CA ILE A 126 -33.96 -10.93 7.27
C ILE A 126 -32.54 -10.35 7.19
N TYR A 127 -32.41 -9.18 6.56
CA TYR A 127 -31.13 -8.49 6.41
C TYR A 127 -30.50 -8.13 7.76
N VAL A 128 -31.28 -7.62 8.72
CA VAL A 128 -30.81 -7.30 10.08
C VAL A 128 -30.32 -8.56 10.80
N GLY A 129 -30.99 -9.71 10.61
CA GLY A 129 -30.53 -10.99 11.13
C GLY A 129 -29.15 -11.39 10.59
N PHE A 130 -28.96 -11.34 9.28
CA PHE A 130 -27.65 -11.61 8.66
C PHE A 130 -26.59 -10.56 9.03
N TYR A 131 -26.99 -9.30 9.17
CA TYR A 131 -26.12 -8.22 9.60
C TYR A 131 -25.64 -8.43 11.05
N ALA A 132 -26.51 -8.93 11.94
CA ALA A 132 -26.15 -9.27 13.30
C ALA A 132 -25.04 -10.32 13.35
N ILE A 133 -25.14 -11.38 12.53
CA ILE A 133 -24.12 -12.43 12.38
C ILE A 133 -22.79 -11.84 11.87
N ASN A 134 -22.85 -10.85 10.97
CA ASN A 134 -21.66 -10.17 10.45
C ASN A 134 -20.86 -9.40 11.51
N ASN A 135 -21.42 -9.13 12.70
CA ASN A 135 -20.65 -8.51 13.78
C ASN A 135 -19.50 -9.40 14.28
N VAL A 136 -19.64 -10.73 14.17
CA VAL A 136 -18.58 -11.69 14.53
C VAL A 136 -17.43 -11.67 13.52
N ILE A 137 -17.70 -11.22 12.28
CA ILE A 137 -16.71 -11.13 11.20
C ILE A 137 -15.83 -9.88 11.35
N ARG A 138 -16.18 -8.93 12.23
CA ARG A 138 -15.41 -7.68 12.44
C ARG A 138 -13.91 -7.91 12.71
N PRO A 139 -13.49 -8.76 13.67
CA PRO A 139 -12.06 -9.05 13.87
C PRO A 139 -11.42 -9.74 12.67
N LEU A 140 -12.13 -10.69 12.02
CA LEU A 140 -11.64 -11.36 10.81
C LEU A 140 -11.40 -10.36 9.68
N ARG A 141 -12.29 -9.37 9.54
CA ARG A 141 -12.21 -8.30 8.55
C ARG A 141 -10.93 -7.48 8.74
N VAL A 142 -10.61 -7.09 9.97
CA VAL A 142 -9.37 -6.36 10.28
C VAL A 142 -8.14 -7.22 9.95
N SER A 143 -8.13 -8.49 10.39
CA SER A 143 -7.04 -9.42 10.11
C SER A 143 -6.81 -9.63 8.60
N LEU A 144 -7.89 -9.81 7.83
CA LEU A 144 -7.81 -9.99 6.39
C LEU A 144 -7.35 -8.71 5.68
N SER A 145 -7.73 -7.54 6.19
CA SER A 145 -7.28 -6.25 5.67
C SER A 145 -5.77 -6.07 5.84
N ILE A 146 -5.23 -6.49 6.98
CA ILE A 146 -3.79 -6.50 7.24
C ILE A 146 -3.08 -7.46 6.28
N ALA A 147 -3.63 -8.65 6.06
CA ALA A 147 -3.06 -9.64 5.14
C ALA A 147 -3.05 -9.16 3.68
N ILE A 148 -4.09 -8.44 3.24
CA ILE A 148 -4.24 -7.96 1.85
C ILE A 148 -3.58 -6.59 1.63
N ALA A 149 -3.22 -5.84 2.69
CA ALA A 149 -2.54 -4.55 2.57
C ALA A 149 -1.34 -4.50 1.59
N PRO A 150 -0.40 -5.48 1.56
CA PRO A 150 0.69 -5.46 0.58
C PRO A 150 0.21 -5.61 -0.87
N LEU A 151 -0.93 -6.28 -1.11
CA LEU A 151 -1.54 -6.38 -2.44
C LEU A 151 -2.06 -5.01 -2.90
N PHE A 152 -2.69 -4.26 -2.00
CA PHE A 152 -3.12 -2.88 -2.28
C PHE A 152 -1.94 -1.96 -2.58
N GLU A 153 -0.81 -2.11 -1.88
CA GLU A 153 0.38 -1.33 -2.22
C GLU A 153 0.87 -1.63 -3.66
N ARG A 154 0.84 -2.90 -4.07
CA ARG A 154 1.21 -3.30 -5.45
C ARG A 154 0.21 -2.74 -6.48
N ALA A 155 -1.09 -2.78 -6.16
CA ALA A 155 -2.13 -2.23 -7.01
C ALA A 155 -1.97 -0.71 -7.21
N VAL A 156 -1.68 0.04 -6.13
CA VAL A 156 -1.39 1.48 -6.24
C VAL A 156 -0.16 1.73 -7.10
N LYS A 157 0.93 0.97 -6.92
CA LYS A 157 2.13 1.10 -7.78
C LYS A 157 1.86 0.75 -9.23
N PHE A 158 0.97 -0.20 -9.49
CA PHE A 158 0.54 -0.52 -10.86
C PHE A 158 -0.26 0.64 -11.46
N LEU A 159 -1.17 1.22 -10.70
CA LEU A 159 -1.97 2.36 -11.15
C LEU A 159 -1.13 3.62 -11.35
N GLU A 160 -0.17 3.89 -10.46
CA GLU A 160 0.83 4.95 -10.59
C GLU A 160 1.63 4.83 -11.89
N ARG A 161 2.13 3.61 -12.22
CA ARG A 161 2.85 3.37 -13.47
C ARG A 161 1.98 3.52 -14.71
N LYS A 162 0.70 3.15 -14.64
CA LYS A 162 -0.20 3.14 -15.79
C LYS A 162 -0.83 4.51 -16.08
N THR A 163 -1.11 5.28 -15.03
CA THR A 163 -1.77 6.60 -15.14
C THR A 163 -0.80 7.77 -15.06
N GLY A 164 0.43 7.55 -14.59
CA GLY A 164 1.40 8.63 -14.33
C GLY A 164 1.02 9.53 -13.15
N PHE A 165 0.00 9.15 -12.37
CA PHE A 165 -0.50 9.97 -11.27
C PHE A 165 0.40 9.91 -10.04
N ASN A 166 0.44 11.01 -9.29
CA ASN A 166 1.09 11.06 -7.98
C ASN A 166 0.48 10.01 -7.04
N ARG A 167 1.30 9.42 -6.16
CA ARG A 167 0.96 8.34 -5.22
C ARG A 167 -0.38 8.56 -4.49
N ARG A 168 -0.65 9.80 -4.06
CA ARG A 168 -1.90 10.18 -3.38
C ARG A 168 -3.11 10.02 -4.29
N ASN A 169 -3.05 10.54 -5.51
CA ASN A 169 -4.15 10.48 -6.49
C ASN A 169 -4.38 9.04 -6.97
N ALA A 170 -3.31 8.26 -7.19
CA ALA A 170 -3.43 6.84 -7.52
C ALA A 170 -4.10 6.04 -6.40
N SER A 171 -3.77 6.34 -5.13
CA SER A 171 -4.43 5.68 -3.98
C SER A 171 -5.91 6.04 -3.89
N LEU A 172 -6.27 7.32 -4.10
CA LEU A 172 -7.67 7.78 -4.11
C LEU A 172 -8.47 7.17 -5.27
N LEU A 173 -7.87 7.10 -6.47
CA LEU A 173 -8.50 6.48 -7.62
C LEU A 173 -8.74 4.99 -7.37
N LEU A 174 -7.78 4.28 -6.78
CA LEU A 174 -7.95 2.87 -6.42
C LEU A 174 -9.08 2.69 -5.39
N VAL A 175 -9.18 3.57 -4.39
CA VAL A 175 -10.30 3.57 -3.43
C VAL A 175 -11.62 3.75 -4.14
N PHE A 176 -11.73 4.77 -4.99
CA PHE A 176 -12.96 5.05 -5.72
C PHE A 176 -13.37 3.86 -6.59
N LEU A 177 -12.42 3.31 -7.36
CA LEU A 177 -12.69 2.21 -8.27
C LEU A 177 -13.07 0.93 -7.53
N VAL A 178 -12.36 0.59 -6.46
CA VAL A 178 -12.60 -0.65 -5.72
C VAL A 178 -13.82 -0.52 -4.79
N ASN A 179 -13.98 0.59 -4.08
CA ASN A 179 -15.07 0.75 -3.11
C ASN A 179 -16.39 1.21 -3.72
N ILE A 180 -16.38 1.99 -4.80
CA ILE A 180 -17.63 2.41 -5.44
C ILE A 180 -17.92 1.46 -6.61
N CYS A 181 -17.10 1.48 -7.66
CA CYS A 181 -17.38 0.67 -8.85
C CYS A 181 -17.35 -0.83 -8.54
N GLY A 182 -16.38 -1.30 -7.76
CA GLY A 182 -16.27 -2.69 -7.35
C GLY A 182 -17.49 -3.12 -6.53
N THR A 183 -17.87 -2.36 -5.50
CA THR A 183 -19.02 -2.68 -4.66
C THR A 183 -20.33 -2.66 -5.43
N CYS A 184 -20.57 -1.64 -6.27
CA CYS A 184 -21.77 -1.57 -7.11
C CYS A 184 -21.87 -2.76 -8.06
N THR A 185 -20.75 -3.12 -8.70
CA THR A 185 -20.70 -4.29 -9.60
C THR A 185 -20.97 -5.57 -8.83
N LEU A 186 -20.39 -5.72 -7.65
CA LEU A 186 -20.52 -6.92 -6.83
C LEU A 186 -21.92 -7.06 -6.21
N LEU A 187 -22.55 -5.94 -5.84
CA LEU A 187 -23.95 -5.90 -5.43
C LEU A 187 -24.87 -6.25 -6.58
N PHE A 188 -24.70 -5.60 -7.74
CA PHE A 188 -25.53 -5.87 -8.90
C PHE A 188 -25.42 -7.33 -9.31
N LEU A 189 -24.19 -7.84 -9.45
CA LEU A 189 -23.93 -9.25 -9.78
C LEU A 189 -24.47 -10.21 -8.70
N GLY A 190 -24.27 -9.91 -7.42
CA GLY A 190 -24.74 -10.75 -6.33
C GLY A 190 -26.26 -10.80 -6.26
N VAL A 191 -26.93 -9.67 -6.49
CA VAL A 191 -28.39 -9.60 -6.60
C VAL A 191 -28.81 -10.36 -7.85
N SER A 192 -28.22 -10.08 -9.02
CA SER A 192 -28.44 -10.78 -10.31
C SER A 192 -28.38 -12.31 -10.18
N ILE A 193 -27.35 -12.83 -9.50
CA ILE A 193 -27.21 -14.25 -9.25
C ILE A 193 -28.28 -14.74 -8.27
N ALA A 194 -28.55 -14.00 -7.20
CA ALA A 194 -29.54 -14.38 -6.19
C ALA A 194 -30.94 -14.55 -6.78
N SER A 195 -31.46 -13.59 -7.56
CA SER A 195 -32.80 -13.78 -8.15
C SER A 195 -32.82 -14.72 -9.36
N LEU A 196 -31.71 -14.88 -10.11
CA LEU A 196 -31.60 -15.97 -11.09
C LEU A 196 -31.72 -17.34 -10.40
N LEU A 197 -31.01 -17.55 -9.29
CA LEU A 197 -31.08 -18.79 -8.51
C LEU A 197 -32.43 -18.99 -7.83
N ALA A 198 -33.11 -17.91 -7.46
CA ALA A 198 -34.46 -17.97 -6.88
C ALA A 198 -35.57 -18.10 -7.93
N GLY A 199 -35.27 -17.94 -9.23
CA GLY A 199 -36.27 -17.96 -10.30
C GLY A 199 -37.23 -16.77 -10.29
N VAL A 200 -36.85 -15.66 -9.64
CA VAL A 200 -37.68 -14.46 -9.49
C VAL A 200 -37.08 -13.34 -10.35
N PRO A 201 -37.87 -12.64 -11.20
CA PRO A 201 -37.35 -11.51 -11.96
C PRO A 201 -36.91 -10.36 -11.06
N PHE A 202 -35.84 -9.67 -11.49
CA PHE A 202 -35.32 -8.46 -10.87
C PHE A 202 -36.30 -7.31 -10.96
#